data_AF-B0R9A0-F1
#
_entry.id   AF-B0R9A0-F1
#
_cell.length_a   1.000
_cell.length_b   1.000
_cell.length_c   1.000
_cell.angle_alpha   90.00
_cell.angle_beta   90.00
_cell.angle_gamma   90.00
#
_symmetry.space_group_name_H-M   'P 1'
#
loop_
_entity.id
_entity.type
_entity.pdbx_description
1 polymer ?
#
loop_
_entity_poly.entity_id
_entity_poly.type
_entity_poly.pdbx_seq_one_letter_code
_entity_poly.pdbx_strand_id
1 'polypeptide(L)'
;MVALAALLVVTVGCFAGMATASTPYADPATACEGENQQLVALLENGDTASDDLAVFVGTEIRFVFCSSESGGNSAETTDAWGISVDGLNNVASDSRTITVEASSPMDGIDLAEHIERKSADQIDAPTLTVVEAGSTNTSYLERPSEVRFGDSSTRASFANARGEYVSAVNEADSLAKNLTNAADAEDPANALDSNDVAAADSHITTINDVSTRIERLFVRAAANGGEGATAAYFAQQEHSAAVTADLESAADNYVAAVETQATDARLFATALLFGPFVAGVLVGGLGGRAISRRDLKQIRRERRRDRTVEYSLGNLWKVFVGATVAVLAGVAVVVVGVGISEIIAVIA
;
A
#
# COMPACT_ATOMS: atom_id res chain seq x y z
N MET A 1 -49.77 5.59 9.81
CA MET A 1 -49.05 4.42 10.34
C MET A 1 -48.13 3.90 9.25
N VAL A 2 -46.83 4.24 9.28
CA VAL A 2 -45.68 3.36 9.03
C VAL A 2 -44.48 4.08 9.65
N ALA A 3 -43.65 3.32 10.35
CA ALA A 3 -42.78 3.76 11.43
C ALA A 3 -41.49 4.47 10.98
N LEU A 4 -41.09 5.38 11.86
CA LEU A 4 -39.80 6.05 11.97
C LEU A 4 -38.70 4.99 12.20
N ALA A 5 -37.74 4.83 11.28
CA ALA A 5 -36.52 4.07 11.52
C ALA A 5 -35.41 5.06 11.87
N ALA A 6 -35.15 5.20 13.17
CA ALA A 6 -34.03 5.98 13.70
C ALA A 6 -32.72 5.27 13.32
N LEU A 7 -31.94 5.92 12.44
CA LEU A 7 -30.57 5.51 12.13
C LEU A 7 -29.68 5.96 13.29
N LEU A 8 -29.34 5.01 14.17
CA LEU A 8 -28.42 5.22 15.29
C LEU A 8 -27.00 5.21 14.72
N VAL A 9 -26.44 6.39 14.48
CA VAL A 9 -25.03 6.56 14.10
C VAL A 9 -24.21 6.36 15.37
N VAL A 10 -23.65 5.16 15.56
CA VAL A 10 -22.60 4.93 16.54
C VAL A 10 -21.33 5.58 15.98
N THR A 11 -20.96 6.72 16.55
CA THR A 11 -19.65 7.34 16.36
C THR A 11 -18.61 6.44 17.00
N VAL A 12 -17.99 5.57 16.19
CA VAL A 12 -16.81 4.80 16.62
C VAL A 12 -15.66 5.80 16.78
N GLY A 13 -15.26 6.00 18.03
CA GLY A 13 -14.21 6.92 18.46
C GLY A 13 -12.85 6.59 17.83
N CYS A 14 -11.98 7.61 17.81
CA CYS A 14 -10.68 7.65 17.16
C CYS A 14 -9.87 6.35 17.25
N PHE A 15 -9.57 5.75 16.10
CA PHE A 15 -8.52 4.74 15.97
C PHE A 15 -7.16 5.44 16.00
N ALA A 16 -6.45 5.22 17.10
CA ALA A 16 -5.14 5.78 17.36
C ALA A 16 -4.05 4.76 16.96
N GLY A 17 -3.01 5.22 16.26
CA GLY A 17 -1.79 4.42 16.03
C GLY A 17 -1.16 4.61 14.65
N MET A 18 -0.14 5.46 14.52
CA MET A 18 0.87 5.38 13.47
C MET A 18 2.15 4.81 14.08
N ALA A 19 2.55 3.60 13.70
CA ALA A 19 3.81 3.02 14.13
C ALA A 19 4.98 3.58 13.30
N THR A 20 5.64 4.63 13.79
CA THR A 20 6.99 5.03 13.34
C THR A 20 7.79 5.59 14.52
N ALA A 21 8.92 4.93 14.84
CA ALA A 21 9.67 5.05 16.10
C ALA A 21 8.85 4.55 17.30
N SER A 22 9.48 3.84 18.24
CA SER A 22 8.85 3.55 19.53
C SER A 22 8.65 4.90 20.23
N THR A 23 7.54 5.58 19.94
CA THR A 23 7.02 6.60 20.83
C THR A 23 6.93 5.92 22.18
N PRO A 24 7.67 6.35 23.20
CA PRO A 24 7.46 5.80 24.52
C PRO A 24 5.99 6.08 24.91
N TYR A 25 5.44 5.25 25.80
CA TYR A 25 4.19 5.58 26.49
C TYR A 25 4.17 7.07 26.88
N ALA A 26 2.99 7.69 26.82
CA ALA A 26 2.80 9.04 27.31
C ALA A 26 3.36 9.18 28.73
N ASP A 27 3.92 10.35 29.07
CA ASP A 27 4.44 10.59 30.41
C ASP A 27 3.27 10.52 31.42
N PRO A 28 3.31 9.58 32.39
CA PRO A 28 2.26 9.46 33.40
C PRO A 28 2.00 10.76 34.16
N ALA A 29 3.03 11.61 34.33
CA ALA A 29 2.90 12.89 35.04
C ALA A 29 2.02 13.90 34.30
N THR A 30 1.91 13.81 32.97
CA THR A 30 1.13 14.72 32.13
C THR A 30 -0.13 14.10 31.54
N ALA A 31 -0.32 12.79 31.72
CA ALA A 31 -1.46 12.07 31.16
C ALA A 31 -2.78 12.34 31.92
N CYS A 32 -2.68 12.84 33.15
CA CYS A 32 -3.83 13.16 33.98
C CYS A 32 -4.36 14.56 33.65
N GLU A 33 -5.62 14.64 33.19
CA GLU A 33 -6.33 15.91 33.00
C GLU A 33 -7.62 15.91 33.82
N GLY A 34 -7.80 16.88 34.72
CA GLY A 34 -9.04 17.08 35.46
C GLY A 34 -8.92 16.99 36.98
N GLU A 35 -10.05 17.24 37.66
CA GLU A 35 -10.14 17.34 39.13
C GLU A 35 -10.77 16.10 39.79
N ASN A 36 -10.96 14.99 39.06
CA ASN A 36 -11.56 13.76 39.57
C ASN A 36 -10.53 12.64 39.76
N GLN A 37 -10.86 11.68 40.62
CA GLN A 37 -10.11 10.43 40.71
C GLN A 37 -10.45 9.55 39.50
N GLN A 38 -9.48 9.33 38.64
CA GLN A 38 -9.70 8.58 37.40
C GLN A 38 -8.53 7.66 37.07
N LEU A 39 -8.82 6.59 36.34
CA LEU A 39 -7.84 5.72 35.71
C LEU A 39 -7.66 6.14 34.25
N VAL A 40 -6.43 6.35 33.81
CA VAL A 40 -6.13 6.67 32.41
C VAL A 40 -5.25 5.57 31.83
N ALA A 41 -5.66 5.02 30.69
CA ALA A 41 -4.86 4.10 29.91
C ALA A 41 -3.85 4.87 29.06
N LEU A 42 -2.61 4.40 29.05
CA LEU A 42 -1.51 4.88 28.24
C LEU A 42 -1.14 3.75 27.28
N LEU A 43 -1.14 4.04 26.00
CA LEU A 43 -0.84 3.09 24.94
C LEU A 43 0.58 3.30 24.42
N GLU A 44 1.18 2.28 23.82
CA GLU A 44 2.56 2.32 23.30
C GLU A 44 2.75 3.31 22.14
N ASN A 45 1.69 3.73 21.47
CA ASN A 45 1.72 4.80 20.47
C ASN A 45 1.76 6.20 21.09
N GLY A 46 1.78 6.32 22.42
CA GLY A 46 1.76 7.60 23.13
C GLY A 46 0.35 8.19 23.30
N ASP A 47 -0.69 7.48 22.87
CA ASP A 47 -2.07 7.91 23.05
C ASP A 47 -2.57 7.59 24.46
N THR A 48 -3.55 8.36 24.93
CA THR A 48 -4.19 8.20 26.24
C THR A 48 -5.70 8.00 26.09
N ALA A 49 -6.31 7.21 26.98
CA ALA A 49 -7.75 6.97 27.00
C ALA A 49 -8.28 6.89 28.44
N SER A 50 -9.31 7.67 28.75
CA SER A 50 -10.03 7.66 30.03
C SER A 50 -11.41 7.01 29.95
N ASP A 51 -11.92 6.81 28.74
CA ASP A 51 -13.26 6.27 28.44
C ASP A 51 -13.17 4.86 27.83
N ASP A 52 -14.24 4.38 27.19
CA ASP A 52 -14.29 3.08 26.50
C ASP A 52 -13.06 2.83 25.62
N LEU A 53 -12.33 1.77 25.95
CA LEU A 53 -11.10 1.37 25.31
C LEU A 53 -11.25 -0.03 24.72
N ALA A 54 -10.93 -0.20 23.44
CA ALA A 54 -10.89 -1.49 22.78
C ALA A 54 -9.45 -1.83 22.36
N VAL A 55 -8.94 -2.99 22.79
CA VAL A 55 -7.58 -3.47 22.46
C VAL A 55 -7.60 -4.92 21.98
N PHE A 56 -6.49 -5.39 21.41
CA PHE A 56 -6.34 -6.78 20.99
C PHE A 56 -5.67 -7.63 22.06
N VAL A 57 -5.97 -8.93 22.04
CA VAL A 57 -5.17 -9.92 22.77
C VAL A 57 -3.69 -9.79 22.38
N GLY A 58 -2.80 -9.80 23.38
CA GLY A 58 -1.36 -9.56 23.31
C GLY A 58 -0.94 -8.09 23.45
N THR A 59 -1.89 -7.16 23.58
CA THR A 59 -1.57 -5.73 23.75
C THR A 59 -1.19 -5.44 25.19
N GLU A 60 -0.04 -4.80 25.40
CA GLU A 60 0.31 -4.20 26.70
C GLU A 60 -0.34 -2.82 26.83
N ILE A 61 -0.97 -2.59 27.99
CA ILE A 61 -1.62 -1.33 28.35
C ILE A 61 -1.04 -0.89 29.67
N ARG A 62 -0.60 0.37 29.75
CA ARG A 62 -0.15 0.95 31.01
C ARG A 62 -1.24 1.86 31.57
N PHE A 63 -1.79 1.54 32.72
CA PHE A 63 -2.73 2.42 33.42
C PHE A 63 -2.01 3.29 34.43
N VAL A 64 -2.43 4.55 34.52
CA VAL A 64 -1.99 5.50 35.55
C VAL A 64 -3.18 5.92 36.40
N PHE A 65 -2.96 6.04 37.71
CA PHE A 65 -3.97 6.54 38.63
C PHE A 65 -3.82 8.06 38.81
N CYS A 66 -4.87 8.80 38.45
CA CYS A 66 -4.95 10.25 38.59
C CYS A 66 -5.78 10.60 39.83
N SER A 67 -5.29 11.54 40.65
CA SER A 67 -6.02 12.01 41.84
C SER A 67 -6.17 13.53 41.84
N SER A 68 -7.30 13.98 42.38
CA SER A 68 -7.55 15.39 42.66
C SER A 68 -6.68 15.93 43.80
N GLU A 69 -6.30 15.07 44.75
CA GLU A 69 -5.44 15.43 45.88
C GLU A 69 -4.02 15.80 45.44
N SER A 70 -3.57 15.30 44.29
CA SER A 70 -2.31 15.67 43.63
C SER A 70 -2.49 16.82 42.65
N GLY A 71 -3.60 17.56 42.70
CA GLY A 71 -3.90 18.67 41.81
C GLY A 71 -4.11 18.23 40.36
N GLY A 72 -4.66 17.03 40.15
CA GLY A 72 -4.89 16.47 38.81
C GLY A 72 -3.66 15.82 38.19
N ASN A 73 -2.57 15.61 38.95
CA ASN A 73 -1.39 14.87 38.48
C ASN A 73 -1.47 13.39 38.87
N SER A 74 -0.60 12.54 38.28
CA SER A 74 -0.44 11.15 38.70
C SER A 74 -0.17 11.07 40.20
N ALA A 75 -0.98 10.30 40.94
CA ALA A 75 -0.78 10.14 42.37
C ALA A 75 0.16 8.96 42.64
N GLU A 76 1.12 9.16 43.55
CA GLU A 76 1.89 8.03 44.09
C GLU A 76 1.01 7.24 45.05
N THR A 77 0.85 5.95 44.78
CA THR A 77 0.26 4.99 45.68
C THR A 77 1.32 4.57 46.69
N THR A 78 0.94 4.54 47.98
CA THR A 78 1.82 4.08 49.06
C THR A 78 2.05 2.57 49.01
N ASP A 79 1.16 1.83 48.35
CA ASP A 79 1.22 0.38 48.18
C ASP A 79 1.14 0.02 46.68
N ALA A 80 1.72 -1.13 46.33
CA ALA A 80 1.52 -1.71 45.00
C ALA A 80 0.03 -2.00 44.79
N TRP A 81 -0.49 -1.67 43.61
CA TRP A 81 -1.87 -1.91 43.23
C TRP A 81 -1.93 -2.82 41.99
N GLY A 82 -3.08 -3.49 41.85
CA GLY A 82 -3.33 -4.54 40.87
C GLY A 82 -4.69 -4.36 40.21
N ILE A 83 -4.83 -4.90 39.00
CA ILE A 83 -6.11 -5.16 38.35
C ILE A 83 -6.31 -6.67 38.32
N SER A 84 -7.40 -7.15 38.94
CA SER A 84 -7.72 -8.58 39.01
C SER A 84 -8.91 -8.89 38.11
N VAL A 85 -8.61 -9.24 36.85
CA VAL A 85 -9.60 -9.61 35.83
C VAL A 85 -9.10 -10.83 35.08
N ASP A 86 -9.96 -11.85 34.94
CA ASP A 86 -9.68 -12.98 34.06
C ASP A 86 -9.51 -12.49 32.62
N GLY A 87 -8.31 -12.67 32.05
CA GLY A 87 -7.98 -12.17 30.71
C GLY A 87 -7.07 -10.93 30.70
N LEU A 88 -6.68 -10.41 31.87
CA LEU A 88 -5.58 -9.44 32.03
C LEU A 88 -4.46 -10.05 32.88
N ASN A 89 -3.23 -9.98 32.38
CA ASN A 89 -2.05 -10.38 33.14
C ASN A 89 -1.30 -9.14 33.62
N ASN A 90 -1.08 -9.02 34.93
CA ASN A 90 -0.23 -7.94 35.46
C ASN A 90 1.24 -8.21 35.11
N VAL A 91 1.81 -7.39 34.23
CA VAL A 91 3.21 -7.53 33.74
C VAL A 91 4.17 -6.79 34.67
N ALA A 92 3.83 -5.55 35.02
CA ALA A 92 4.64 -4.69 35.88
C ALA A 92 3.74 -3.75 36.69
N SER A 93 4.18 -3.38 37.88
CA SER A 93 3.49 -2.41 38.73
C SER A 93 4.53 -1.58 39.47
N ASP A 94 4.32 -0.27 39.53
CA ASP A 94 5.08 0.66 40.35
C ASP A 94 4.13 1.55 41.17
N SER A 95 4.67 2.53 41.89
CA SER A 95 3.85 3.42 42.72
C SER A 95 2.92 4.36 41.94
N ARG A 96 2.99 4.43 40.61
CA ARG A 96 2.17 5.35 39.79
C ARG A 96 1.42 4.64 38.69
N THR A 97 1.95 3.54 38.19
CA THR A 97 1.45 2.86 37.00
C THR A 97 1.38 1.35 37.19
N ILE A 98 0.45 0.74 36.47
CA ILE A 98 0.40 -0.71 36.28
C ILE A 98 0.41 -1.00 34.79
N THR A 99 1.23 -1.94 34.36
CA THR A 99 1.23 -2.45 32.98
C THR A 99 0.58 -3.82 33.00
N VAL A 100 -0.48 -3.97 32.21
CA VAL A 100 -1.18 -5.23 32.02
C VAL A 100 -1.11 -5.66 30.57
N GLU A 101 -1.08 -6.97 30.34
CA GLU A 101 -1.18 -7.58 29.02
C GLU A 101 -2.56 -8.21 28.86
N ALA A 102 -3.27 -7.86 27.80
CA ALA A 102 -4.53 -8.47 27.44
C ALA A 102 -4.32 -9.91 26.96
N SER A 103 -4.67 -10.91 27.76
CA SER A 103 -4.36 -12.32 27.48
C SER A 103 -5.51 -13.12 26.88
N SER A 104 -6.75 -12.62 26.96
CA SER A 104 -7.93 -13.28 26.39
C SER A 104 -9.03 -12.28 26.03
N PRO A 105 -9.94 -12.63 25.10
CA PRO A 105 -11.04 -11.75 24.70
C PRO A 105 -12.01 -11.47 25.86
N MET A 106 -12.46 -10.21 25.96
CA MET A 106 -13.33 -9.70 27.01
C MET A 106 -14.26 -8.63 26.43
N ASP A 107 -15.49 -8.57 26.90
CA ASP A 107 -16.49 -7.62 26.39
C ASP A 107 -16.88 -6.63 27.48
N GLY A 108 -16.50 -5.36 27.28
CA GLY A 108 -16.97 -4.23 28.09
C GLY A 108 -16.77 -4.34 29.60
N ILE A 109 -15.56 -4.65 30.07
CA ILE A 109 -15.26 -4.76 31.51
C ILE A 109 -15.05 -3.37 32.11
N ASP A 110 -15.86 -3.03 33.12
CA ASP A 110 -15.63 -1.84 33.94
C ASP A 110 -14.43 -2.07 34.87
N LEU A 111 -13.29 -1.45 34.55
CA LEU A 111 -12.08 -1.62 35.33
C LEU A 111 -12.20 -1.10 36.76
N ALA A 112 -13.12 -0.18 37.05
CA ALA A 112 -13.27 0.39 38.39
C ALA A 112 -13.63 -0.69 39.42
N GLU A 113 -14.42 -1.69 39.02
CA GLU A 113 -14.88 -2.79 39.89
C GLU A 113 -13.76 -3.78 40.24
N HIS A 114 -12.64 -3.75 39.51
CA HIS A 114 -11.59 -4.76 39.55
C HIS A 114 -10.23 -4.25 40.05
N ILE A 115 -10.15 -2.98 40.42
CA ILE A 115 -8.96 -2.40 41.05
C ILE A 115 -8.87 -2.91 42.49
N GLU A 116 -7.76 -3.56 42.85
CA GLU A 116 -7.58 -4.19 44.17
C GLU A 116 -7.43 -3.17 45.33
N ARG A 117 -7.57 -1.87 45.05
CA ARG A 117 -7.38 -0.79 46.03
C ARG A 117 -8.69 -0.36 46.69
N LYS A 118 -8.78 -0.64 47.99
CA LYS A 118 -9.99 -0.54 48.83
C LYS A 118 -10.42 0.87 49.28
N SER A 119 -9.80 1.95 48.80
CA SER A 119 -9.92 3.29 49.43
C SER A 119 -10.48 4.40 48.55
N ALA A 120 -11.03 4.10 47.39
CA ALA A 120 -11.63 5.11 46.53
C ALA A 120 -13.05 4.64 46.18
N ASP A 121 -14.02 5.11 46.95
CA ASP A 121 -15.43 4.74 46.76
C ASP A 121 -16.00 5.26 45.42
N GLN A 122 -15.21 6.05 44.65
CA GLN A 122 -15.51 6.51 43.29
C GLN A 122 -14.20 6.72 42.51
N ILE A 123 -13.78 5.73 41.71
CA ILE A 123 -12.78 5.90 40.65
C ILE A 123 -13.53 5.82 39.33
N ASP A 124 -13.43 6.86 38.49
CA ASP A 124 -13.87 6.76 37.10
C ASP A 124 -12.80 5.97 36.34
N ALA A 125 -13.17 4.85 35.72
CA ALA A 125 -12.24 4.00 34.97
C ALA A 125 -12.79 3.70 33.56
N PRO A 126 -11.90 3.49 32.58
CA PRO A 126 -12.31 3.16 31.23
C PRO A 126 -12.93 1.76 31.19
N THR A 127 -14.00 1.60 30.41
CA THR A 127 -14.53 0.29 30.07
C THR A 127 -13.59 -0.38 29.08
N LEU A 128 -13.02 -1.54 29.43
CA LEU A 128 -12.08 -2.26 28.57
C LEU A 128 -12.77 -3.39 27.81
N THR A 129 -12.66 -3.34 26.49
CA THR A 129 -13.01 -4.45 25.60
C THR A 129 -11.74 -5.03 25.01
N VAL A 130 -11.56 -6.35 25.13
CA VAL A 130 -10.46 -7.07 24.47
C VAL A 130 -11.02 -7.93 23.36
N VAL A 131 -10.62 -7.64 22.13
CA VAL A 131 -11.06 -8.36 20.94
C VAL A 131 -9.99 -9.33 20.47
N GLU A 132 -10.44 -10.51 20.02
CA GLU A 132 -9.55 -11.43 19.30
C GLU A 132 -9.32 -10.88 17.89
N ALA A 133 -8.08 -10.52 17.57
CA ALA A 133 -7.74 -10.09 16.22
C ALA A 133 -7.90 -11.26 15.25
N GLY A 134 -8.63 -11.05 14.16
CA GLY A 134 -8.64 -12.04 13.08
C GLY A 134 -7.27 -12.07 12.41
N SER A 135 -6.62 -13.23 12.33
CA SER A 135 -5.35 -13.37 11.62
C SER A 135 -5.51 -14.03 10.24
N THR A 136 -4.52 -13.82 9.39
CA THR A 136 -4.34 -14.58 8.14
C THR A 136 -2.85 -14.73 7.84
N ASN A 137 -2.50 -15.75 7.08
CA ASN A 137 -1.14 -15.92 6.57
C ASN A 137 -1.00 -15.31 5.16
N THR A 138 0.16 -14.71 4.87
CA THR A 138 0.60 -14.27 3.55
C THR A 138 1.36 -15.37 2.80
N SER A 139 0.81 -16.58 2.75
CA SER A 139 1.46 -17.77 2.18
C SER A 139 1.75 -17.71 0.68
N TYR A 140 1.21 -16.71 -0.01
CA TYR A 140 1.47 -16.43 -1.42
C TYR A 140 2.78 -15.64 -1.62
N LEU A 141 3.37 -15.13 -0.55
CA LEU A 141 4.68 -14.48 -0.56
C LEU A 141 5.78 -15.49 -0.27
N GLU A 142 6.99 -15.23 -0.76
CA GLU A 142 8.16 -16.08 -0.52
C GLU A 142 8.52 -16.19 0.97
N ARG A 143 8.31 -15.11 1.71
CA ARG A 143 8.49 -15.05 3.16
C ARG A 143 7.11 -14.91 3.80
N PRO A 144 6.41 -16.03 4.09
CA PRO A 144 5.10 -15.98 4.69
C PRO A 144 5.17 -15.37 6.09
N SER A 145 4.16 -14.56 6.40
CA SER A 145 4.00 -13.92 7.69
C SER A 145 2.54 -14.03 8.12
N GLU A 146 2.33 -14.24 9.41
CA GLU A 146 1.00 -14.07 9.98
C GLU A 146 0.75 -12.58 10.17
N VAL A 147 -0.39 -12.12 9.67
CA VAL A 147 -0.84 -10.73 9.80
C VAL A 147 -2.12 -10.72 10.62
N ARG A 148 -2.12 -9.96 11.70
CA ARG A 148 -3.31 -9.71 12.52
C ARG A 148 -4.05 -8.47 12.03
N PHE A 149 -5.37 -8.57 11.92
CA PHE A 149 -6.23 -7.47 11.53
C PHE A 149 -7.11 -7.05 12.68
N GLY A 150 -7.22 -5.74 12.88
CA GLY A 150 -7.98 -5.20 13.99
C GLY A 150 -9.50 -5.36 13.88
N ASP A 151 -10.01 -5.68 12.69
CA ASP A 151 -11.42 -5.92 12.48
C ASP A 151 -11.67 -6.92 11.35
N SER A 152 -12.83 -7.58 11.40
CA SER A 152 -13.21 -8.62 10.44
C SER A 152 -13.42 -8.08 9.03
N SER A 153 -13.77 -6.79 8.87
CA SER A 153 -14.01 -6.15 7.57
C SER A 153 -12.71 -5.84 6.84
N THR A 154 -11.68 -5.37 7.54
CA THR A 154 -10.34 -5.16 6.99
C THR A 154 -9.71 -6.50 6.62
N ARG A 155 -9.89 -7.55 7.44
CA ARG A 155 -9.45 -8.91 7.10
C ARG A 155 -10.14 -9.46 5.86
N ALA A 156 -11.46 -9.28 5.73
CA ALA A 156 -12.21 -9.70 4.54
C ALA A 156 -11.77 -8.93 3.29
N SER A 157 -11.54 -7.62 3.43
CA SER A 157 -11.01 -6.77 2.35
C SER A 157 -9.63 -7.24 1.89
N PHE A 158 -8.77 -7.65 2.84
CA PHE A 158 -7.48 -8.25 2.55
C PHE A 158 -7.62 -9.60 1.82
N ALA A 159 -8.49 -10.48 2.30
CA ALA A 159 -8.71 -11.78 1.67
C ALA A 159 -9.16 -11.64 0.20
N ASN A 160 -10.05 -10.68 -0.09
CA ASN A 160 -10.49 -10.37 -1.44
C ASN A 160 -9.35 -9.79 -2.29
N ALA A 161 -8.66 -8.76 -1.80
CA ALA A 161 -7.53 -8.15 -2.53
C ALA A 161 -6.40 -9.16 -2.80
N ARG A 162 -6.12 -10.06 -1.85
CA ARG A 162 -5.19 -11.17 -2.04
C ARG A 162 -5.62 -12.10 -3.16
N GLY A 163 -6.91 -12.46 -3.23
CA GLY A 163 -7.44 -13.29 -4.30
C GLY A 163 -7.26 -12.65 -5.68
N GLU A 164 -7.58 -11.36 -5.79
CA GLU A 164 -7.35 -10.57 -7.00
C GLU A 164 -5.86 -10.52 -7.37
N TYR A 165 -4.98 -10.29 -6.38
CA TYR A 165 -3.53 -10.21 -6.59
C TYR A 165 -2.95 -11.54 -7.10
N VAL A 166 -3.31 -12.66 -6.46
CA VAL A 166 -2.85 -13.99 -6.87
C VAL A 166 -3.34 -14.33 -8.28
N SER A 167 -4.58 -13.96 -8.64
CA SER A 167 -5.06 -14.12 -10.02
C SER A 167 -4.21 -13.32 -11.00
N ALA A 168 -3.98 -12.03 -10.71
CA ALA A 168 -3.20 -11.14 -11.56
C ALA A 168 -1.74 -11.63 -11.75
N VAL A 169 -1.11 -12.13 -10.68
CA VAL A 169 0.24 -12.72 -10.74
C VAL A 169 0.26 -14.00 -11.59
N ASN A 170 -0.72 -14.89 -11.43
CA ASN A 170 -0.79 -16.12 -12.24
C ASN A 170 -1.01 -15.83 -13.73
N GLU A 171 -1.83 -14.82 -14.04
CA GLU A 171 -2.05 -14.35 -15.41
C GLU A 171 -0.76 -13.74 -15.99
N ALA A 172 -0.06 -12.91 -15.21
CA ALA A 172 1.23 -12.34 -15.61
C ALA A 172 2.33 -13.39 -15.83
N ASP A 173 2.44 -14.40 -14.95
CA ASP A 173 3.38 -15.51 -15.11
C ASP A 173 3.07 -16.34 -16.36
N SER A 174 1.78 -16.60 -16.62
CA SER A 174 1.35 -17.30 -17.84
C SER A 174 1.70 -16.49 -19.10
N LEU A 175 1.47 -15.17 -19.07
CA LEU A 175 1.83 -14.27 -20.17
C LEU A 175 3.35 -14.20 -20.36
N ALA A 176 4.13 -14.08 -19.29
CA ALA A 176 5.59 -14.07 -19.35
C ALA A 176 6.14 -15.34 -20.00
N LYS A 177 5.62 -16.52 -19.62
CA LYS A 177 5.97 -17.80 -20.25
C LYS A 177 5.62 -17.85 -21.73
N ASN A 178 4.45 -17.34 -22.12
CA ASN A 178 4.06 -17.29 -23.52
C ASN A 178 4.98 -16.36 -24.32
N LEU A 179 5.34 -15.19 -23.78
CA LEU A 179 6.30 -14.26 -24.38
C LEU A 179 7.69 -14.90 -24.55
N THR A 180 8.19 -15.59 -23.53
CA THR A 180 9.46 -16.32 -23.62
C THR A 180 9.42 -17.43 -24.67
N ASN A 181 8.39 -18.29 -24.66
CA ASN A 181 8.24 -19.36 -25.64
C ASN A 181 8.14 -18.84 -27.07
N ALA A 182 7.48 -17.70 -27.26
CA ALA A 182 7.35 -17.05 -28.56
C ALA A 182 8.66 -16.41 -29.03
N ALA A 183 9.45 -15.84 -28.10
CA ALA A 183 10.77 -15.31 -28.40
C ALA A 183 11.73 -16.41 -28.90
N ASP A 184 11.59 -17.62 -28.36
CA ASP A 184 12.39 -18.80 -28.72
C ASP A 184 11.85 -19.57 -29.94
N ALA A 185 10.72 -19.15 -30.52
CA ALA A 185 10.14 -19.80 -31.68
C ALA A 185 10.99 -19.59 -32.95
N GLU A 186 10.83 -20.47 -33.94
CA GLU A 186 11.51 -20.34 -35.24
C GLU A 186 11.03 -19.08 -36.00
N ASP A 187 9.78 -18.67 -35.76
CA ASP A 187 9.18 -17.46 -36.32
C ASP A 187 8.52 -16.61 -35.21
N PRO A 188 9.30 -15.85 -34.42
CA PRO A 188 8.79 -15.08 -33.30
C PRO A 188 7.68 -14.09 -33.69
N ALA A 189 7.77 -13.47 -34.86
CA ALA A 189 6.80 -12.47 -35.32
C ALA A 189 5.38 -13.04 -35.52
N ASN A 190 5.25 -14.34 -35.74
CA ASN A 190 3.96 -15.02 -35.94
C ASN A 190 3.58 -15.94 -34.76
N ALA A 191 4.40 -15.97 -33.70
CA ALA A 191 4.21 -16.87 -32.56
C ALA A 191 3.17 -16.37 -31.54
N LEU A 192 2.86 -15.07 -31.53
CA LEU A 192 1.85 -14.45 -30.64
C LEU A 192 0.88 -13.54 -31.39
N ASP A 193 -0.27 -13.30 -30.76
CA ASP A 193 -1.14 -12.20 -31.17
C ASP A 193 -0.47 -10.87 -30.77
N SER A 194 -0.56 -9.87 -31.66
CA SER A 194 -0.24 -8.48 -31.38
C SER A 194 -0.81 -7.93 -30.06
N ASN A 195 -1.94 -8.49 -29.59
CA ASN A 195 -2.58 -8.13 -28.33
C ASN A 195 -1.81 -8.63 -27.09
N ASP A 196 -1.00 -9.68 -27.19
CA ASP A 196 -0.33 -10.31 -26.03
C ASP A 196 0.77 -9.41 -25.45
N VAL A 197 1.55 -8.74 -26.32
CA VAL A 197 2.57 -7.77 -25.86
C VAL A 197 1.91 -6.53 -25.24
N ALA A 198 0.80 -6.07 -25.81
CA ALA A 198 0.04 -4.94 -25.27
C ALA A 198 -0.61 -5.28 -23.92
N ALA A 199 -0.95 -6.55 -23.69
CA ALA A 199 -1.52 -7.03 -22.44
C ALA A 199 -0.53 -6.90 -21.26
N ALA A 200 0.79 -6.95 -21.51
CA ALA A 200 1.81 -6.88 -20.45
C ALA A 200 1.71 -5.57 -19.62
N ASP A 201 1.58 -4.40 -20.27
CA ASP A 201 1.43 -3.09 -19.56
C ASP A 201 0.11 -3.05 -18.76
N SER A 202 -0.95 -3.69 -19.26
CA SER A 202 -2.24 -3.82 -18.56
C SER A 202 -2.14 -4.71 -17.32
N HIS A 203 -1.45 -5.84 -17.42
CA HIS A 203 -1.23 -6.75 -16.28
C HIS A 203 -0.34 -6.09 -15.21
N ILE A 204 0.73 -5.40 -15.61
CA ILE A 204 1.59 -4.63 -14.68
C ILE A 204 0.77 -3.57 -13.95
N THR A 205 -0.10 -2.84 -14.65
CA THR A 205 -0.98 -1.84 -14.03
C THR A 205 -1.92 -2.49 -13.01
N THR A 206 -2.53 -3.63 -13.37
CA THR A 206 -3.43 -4.38 -12.49
C THR A 206 -2.71 -4.88 -11.23
N ILE A 207 -1.52 -5.45 -11.37
CA ILE A 207 -0.70 -5.91 -10.23
C ILE A 207 -0.37 -4.74 -9.29
N ASN A 208 0.06 -3.60 -9.84
CA ASN A 208 0.39 -2.41 -9.04
C ASN A 208 -0.82 -1.84 -8.29
N ASP A 209 -1.99 -1.78 -8.94
CA ASP A 209 -3.21 -1.26 -8.33
C ASP A 209 -3.68 -2.15 -7.16
N VAL A 210 -3.65 -3.48 -7.35
CA VAL A 210 -4.03 -4.43 -6.30
C VAL A 210 -2.97 -4.48 -5.20
N SER A 211 -1.67 -4.43 -5.53
CA SER A 211 -0.60 -4.36 -4.53
C SER A 211 -0.74 -3.11 -3.66
N THR A 212 -1.03 -1.95 -4.27
CA THR A 212 -1.27 -0.70 -3.54
C THR A 212 -2.48 -0.79 -2.60
N ARG A 213 -3.51 -1.58 -2.95
CA ARG A 213 -4.63 -1.86 -2.04
C ARG A 213 -4.19 -2.75 -0.87
N ILE A 214 -3.44 -3.82 -1.13
CA ILE A 214 -2.90 -4.71 -0.09
C ILE A 214 -1.98 -3.95 0.87
N GLU A 215 -1.06 -3.14 0.34
CA GLU A 215 -0.13 -2.31 1.10
C GLU A 215 -0.85 -1.36 2.06
N ARG A 216 -1.93 -0.70 1.61
CA ARG A 216 -2.78 0.13 2.48
C ARG A 216 -3.45 -0.67 3.60
N LEU A 217 -3.83 -1.93 3.33
CA LEU A 217 -4.41 -2.81 4.35
C LEU A 217 -3.37 -3.25 5.37
N PHE A 218 -2.13 -3.51 4.96
CA PHE A 218 -1.03 -3.75 5.91
C PHE A 218 -0.70 -2.52 6.74
N VAL A 219 -0.68 -1.33 6.16
CA VAL A 219 -0.50 -0.09 6.94
C VAL A 219 -1.62 0.09 7.96
N ARG A 220 -2.88 -0.17 7.58
CA ARG A 220 -4.01 -0.14 8.54
C ARG A 220 -3.90 -1.23 9.61
N ALA A 221 -3.47 -2.43 9.24
CA ALA A 221 -3.24 -3.50 10.20
C ALA A 221 -2.13 -3.12 11.20
N ALA A 222 -1.00 -2.61 10.73
CA ALA A 222 0.10 -2.14 11.57
C ALA A 222 -0.31 -0.96 12.47
N ALA A 223 -1.11 -0.03 11.94
CA ALA A 223 -1.69 1.08 12.69
C ALA A 223 -2.53 0.61 13.88
N ASN A 224 -3.23 -0.53 13.73
CA ASN A 224 -4.05 -1.13 14.76
C ASN A 224 -3.28 -2.14 15.63
N GLY A 225 -1.95 -2.07 15.72
CA GLY A 225 -1.13 -3.01 16.51
C GLY A 225 -1.03 -4.42 15.91
N GLY A 226 -1.38 -4.59 14.63
CA GLY A 226 -1.32 -5.86 13.93
C GLY A 226 0.10 -6.37 13.77
N GLU A 227 0.47 -7.37 14.56
CA GLU A 227 1.75 -8.06 14.43
C GLU A 227 1.94 -8.62 13.00
N GLY A 228 3.18 -8.60 12.52
CA GLY A 228 3.58 -9.12 11.20
C GLY A 228 3.19 -8.26 10.00
N ALA A 229 2.31 -7.26 10.16
CA ALA A 229 1.85 -6.40 9.07
C ALA A 229 2.99 -5.63 8.36
N THR A 230 3.97 -5.12 9.12
CA THR A 230 5.14 -4.41 8.56
C THR A 230 6.05 -5.36 7.77
N ALA A 231 6.27 -6.57 8.26
CA ALA A 231 7.06 -7.58 7.55
C ALA A 231 6.36 -8.00 6.25
N ALA A 232 5.04 -8.23 6.33
CA ALA A 232 4.19 -8.54 5.19
C ALA A 232 4.21 -7.43 4.12
N TYR A 233 4.19 -6.17 4.54
CA TYR A 233 4.26 -5.00 3.65
C TYR A 233 5.53 -5.03 2.80
N PHE A 234 6.71 -5.22 3.42
CA PHE A 234 7.96 -5.26 2.67
C PHE A 234 8.06 -6.49 1.77
N ALA A 235 7.61 -7.65 2.24
CA ALA A 235 7.57 -8.87 1.43
C ALA A 235 6.63 -8.72 0.21
N GLN A 236 5.51 -8.01 0.36
CA GLN A 236 4.58 -7.69 -0.74
C GLN A 236 5.21 -6.75 -1.78
N GLN A 237 5.95 -5.72 -1.34
CA GLN A 237 6.65 -4.82 -2.26
C GLN A 237 7.76 -5.54 -3.04
N GLU A 238 8.54 -6.37 -2.37
CA GLU A 238 9.58 -7.17 -2.99
C GLU A 238 8.99 -8.14 -4.03
N HIS A 239 7.93 -8.85 -3.66
CA HIS A 239 7.28 -9.82 -4.54
C HIS A 239 6.61 -9.15 -5.76
N SER A 240 5.88 -8.05 -5.57
CA SER A 240 5.26 -7.32 -6.69
C SER A 240 6.31 -6.74 -7.65
N ALA A 241 7.40 -6.19 -7.11
CA ALA A 241 8.52 -5.71 -7.93
C ALA A 241 9.15 -6.84 -8.74
N ALA A 242 9.38 -8.02 -8.14
CA ALA A 242 9.93 -9.17 -8.83
C ALA A 242 9.02 -9.64 -9.99
N VAL A 243 7.71 -9.84 -9.72
CA VAL A 243 6.75 -10.27 -10.75
C VAL A 243 6.67 -9.27 -11.91
N THR A 244 6.62 -7.97 -11.61
CA THR A 244 6.58 -6.95 -12.69
C THR A 244 7.88 -6.91 -13.49
N ALA A 245 9.04 -7.08 -12.86
CA ALA A 245 10.33 -7.12 -13.55
C ALA A 245 10.47 -8.35 -14.46
N ASP A 246 9.99 -9.52 -14.01
CA ASP A 246 10.02 -10.75 -14.81
C ASP A 246 9.13 -10.62 -16.06
N LEU A 247 7.93 -10.05 -15.91
CA LEU A 247 7.03 -9.80 -17.04
C LEU A 247 7.60 -8.75 -18.00
N GLU A 248 8.17 -7.64 -17.50
CA GLU A 248 8.87 -6.64 -18.33
C GLU A 248 10.03 -7.29 -19.10
N SER A 249 10.84 -8.11 -18.44
CA SER A 249 11.97 -8.79 -19.08
C SER A 249 11.50 -9.77 -20.16
N ALA A 250 10.42 -10.51 -19.94
CA ALA A 250 9.87 -11.43 -20.94
C ALA A 250 9.37 -10.68 -22.17
N ALA A 251 8.67 -9.54 -21.97
CA ALA A 251 8.21 -8.69 -23.06
C ALA A 251 9.37 -8.07 -23.85
N ASP A 252 10.39 -7.54 -23.18
CA ASP A 252 11.58 -6.97 -23.82
C ASP A 252 12.34 -8.02 -24.65
N ASN A 253 12.50 -9.24 -24.12
CA ASN A 253 13.14 -10.34 -24.84
C ASN A 253 12.37 -10.74 -26.10
N TYR A 254 11.04 -10.81 -26.03
CA TYR A 254 10.19 -11.08 -27.19
C TYR A 254 10.33 -10.00 -28.27
N VAL A 255 10.27 -8.71 -27.89
CA VAL A 255 10.45 -7.60 -28.83
C VAL A 255 11.82 -7.67 -29.51
N ALA A 256 12.89 -7.95 -28.76
CA ALA A 256 14.24 -8.10 -29.31
C ALA A 256 14.37 -9.27 -30.30
N ALA A 257 13.70 -10.40 -30.04
CA ALA A 257 13.67 -11.54 -30.95
C ALA A 257 13.00 -11.18 -32.29
N VAL A 258 11.85 -10.50 -32.24
CA VAL A 258 11.13 -10.02 -33.43
C VAL A 258 11.97 -9.00 -34.22
N GLU A 259 12.66 -8.07 -33.56
CA GLU A 259 13.55 -7.11 -34.22
C GLU A 259 14.75 -7.76 -34.92
N THR A 260 15.31 -8.81 -34.31
CA THR A 260 16.43 -9.57 -34.88
C THR A 260 16.00 -10.28 -36.16
N GLN A 261 14.86 -10.98 -36.12
CA GLN A 261 14.28 -11.64 -37.29
C GLN A 261 13.99 -10.64 -38.42
N ALA A 262 13.44 -9.47 -38.09
CA ALA A 262 13.17 -8.41 -39.06
C ALA A 262 14.45 -7.85 -39.69
N THR A 263 15.55 -7.78 -38.94
CA THR A 263 16.84 -7.30 -39.43
C THR A 263 17.51 -8.30 -40.38
N ASP A 264 17.45 -9.59 -40.06
CA ASP A 264 17.96 -10.66 -40.93
C ASP A 264 17.14 -10.76 -42.22
N ALA A 265 15.81 -10.67 -42.12
CA ALA A 265 14.93 -10.60 -43.28
C ALA A 265 15.21 -9.37 -44.15
N ARG A 266 15.52 -8.20 -43.55
CA ARG A 266 15.93 -7.01 -44.29
C ARG A 266 17.24 -7.21 -45.02
N LEU A 267 18.26 -7.83 -44.41
CA LEU A 267 19.52 -8.11 -45.09
C LEU A 267 19.32 -9.04 -46.30
N PHE A 268 18.40 -10.01 -46.20
CA PHE A 268 18.00 -10.87 -47.32
C PHE A 268 17.12 -10.15 -48.37
N ALA A 269 16.26 -9.21 -47.96
CA ALA A 269 15.40 -8.42 -48.85
C ALA A 269 16.11 -7.23 -49.53
N THR A 270 17.15 -6.64 -48.92
CA THR A 270 18.04 -5.70 -49.66
C THR A 270 18.89 -6.41 -50.70
N ALA A 271 19.04 -7.74 -50.64
CA ALA A 271 19.60 -8.52 -51.73
C ALA A 271 18.57 -8.80 -52.86
N LEU A 272 17.26 -8.57 -52.62
CA LEU A 272 16.17 -8.86 -53.55
C LEU A 272 15.07 -7.77 -53.45
N LEU A 273 15.35 -6.59 -54.02
CA LEU A 273 14.37 -5.67 -54.64
C LEU A 273 13.08 -5.33 -53.83
N PHE A 274 12.98 -4.09 -53.33
CA PHE A 274 11.70 -3.37 -53.07
C PHE A 274 10.61 -4.07 -52.22
N GLY A 275 10.51 -3.74 -50.92
CA GLY A 275 9.32 -4.06 -50.12
C GLY A 275 8.99 -3.04 -49.02
N PRO A 276 8.54 -1.82 -49.33
CA PRO A 276 8.49 -0.72 -48.36
C PRO A 276 7.22 -0.62 -47.48
N PHE A 277 6.35 -1.63 -47.37
CA PHE A 277 5.02 -1.43 -46.75
C PHE A 277 4.78 -2.06 -45.37
N VAL A 278 5.57 -3.02 -44.89
CA VAL A 278 5.22 -3.77 -43.64
C VAL A 278 5.94 -3.23 -42.40
N ALA A 279 7.04 -2.49 -42.56
CA ALA A 279 7.89 -2.04 -41.45
C ALA A 279 7.36 -0.80 -40.69
N GLY A 280 6.44 -0.02 -41.26
CA GLY A 280 6.04 1.28 -40.70
C GLY A 280 5.02 1.20 -39.55
N VAL A 281 4.15 0.19 -39.55
CA VAL A 281 3.00 0.13 -38.63
C VAL A 281 3.35 -0.56 -37.31
N LEU A 282 4.21 -1.58 -37.33
CA LEU A 282 4.64 -2.29 -36.11
C LEU A 282 5.62 -1.46 -35.26
N VAL A 283 6.54 -0.72 -35.89
CA VAL A 283 7.54 0.09 -35.17
C VAL A 283 6.96 1.44 -34.71
N GLY A 284 6.02 2.02 -35.48
CA GLY A 284 5.40 3.31 -35.15
C GLY A 284 4.40 3.27 -33.99
N GLY A 285 3.65 2.17 -33.85
CA GLY A 285 2.63 2.03 -32.79
C GLY A 285 3.20 1.67 -31.41
N LEU A 286 4.24 0.84 -31.37
CA LEU A 286 4.79 0.29 -30.10
C LEU A 286 6.06 1.03 -29.64
N GLY A 287 6.93 1.46 -30.57
CA GLY A 287 8.19 2.14 -30.25
C GLY A 287 8.01 3.57 -29.69
N GLY A 288 6.99 4.29 -30.14
CA GLY A 288 6.73 5.67 -29.72
C GLY A 288 6.41 5.82 -28.23
N ARG A 289 5.81 4.80 -27.60
CA ARG A 289 5.44 4.82 -26.18
C ARG A 289 6.60 4.37 -25.28
N ALA A 290 7.43 3.43 -25.73
CA ALA A 290 8.62 2.96 -25.00
C ALA A 290 9.77 3.99 -24.97
N ILE A 291 10.02 4.69 -26.08
CA ILE A 291 11.11 5.69 -26.17
C ILE A 291 10.81 6.91 -25.27
N SER A 292 9.56 7.35 -25.15
CA SER A 292 9.16 8.45 -24.25
C SER A 292 9.38 8.16 -22.76
N ARG A 293 9.47 6.88 -22.34
CA ARG A 293 9.69 6.50 -20.93
C ARG A 293 11.18 6.45 -20.55
N ARG A 294 12.10 6.23 -21.50
CA ARG A 294 13.56 6.23 -21.24
C ARG A 294 14.06 7.61 -20.79
N ASP A 295 13.53 8.70 -21.36
CA ASP A 295 13.92 10.07 -20.99
C ASP A 295 13.36 10.53 -19.62
N LEU A 296 12.23 9.97 -19.16
CA LEU A 296 11.67 10.28 -17.83
C LEU A 296 12.39 9.55 -16.69
N LYS A 297 13.05 8.40 -16.96
CA LYS A 297 13.87 7.69 -15.97
C LYS A 297 15.19 8.42 -15.68
N GLN A 298 15.75 9.18 -16.62
CA GLN A 298 16.97 9.97 -16.40
C GLN A 298 16.71 11.19 -15.49
N ILE A 299 15.54 11.83 -15.62
CA ILE A 299 15.13 12.96 -14.75
C ILE A 299 14.84 12.53 -13.31
N ARG A 300 14.40 11.29 -13.07
CA ARG A 300 14.22 10.77 -11.69
C ARG A 300 15.53 10.34 -11.02
N ARG A 301 16.57 9.99 -11.79
CA ARG A 301 17.89 9.67 -11.24
C ARG A 301 18.72 10.91 -10.88
N GLU A 302 18.49 12.06 -11.51
CA GLU A 302 19.16 13.33 -11.16
C GLU A 302 18.50 14.07 -9.99
N ARG A 303 17.23 13.78 -9.63
CA ARG A 303 16.55 14.44 -8.50
C ARG A 303 17.03 14.05 -7.09
N ARG A 304 17.98 13.12 -6.94
CA ARG A 304 18.58 12.81 -5.64
C ARG A 304 19.85 13.62 -5.33
N ARG A 305 20.22 14.59 -6.19
CA ARG A 305 21.42 15.39 -6.00
C ARG A 305 21.21 16.84 -6.45
N ASP A 306 20.32 17.55 -5.76
CA ASP A 306 20.56 18.91 -5.27
C ASP A 306 19.28 19.49 -4.67
N ARG A 307 19.42 20.02 -3.45
CA ARG A 307 18.38 20.78 -2.76
C ARG A 307 18.31 22.18 -3.36
N THR A 308 17.12 22.77 -3.26
CA THR A 308 16.74 24.15 -3.59
C THR A 308 16.78 24.55 -5.06
N VAL A 309 15.61 24.55 -5.72
CA VAL A 309 15.34 25.53 -6.79
C VAL A 309 13.87 25.95 -6.77
N GLU A 310 13.68 27.28 -6.70
CA GLU A 310 12.42 27.99 -6.88
C GLU A 310 11.80 27.73 -8.26
N TYR A 311 10.48 27.60 -8.30
CA TYR A 311 9.74 27.42 -9.55
C TYR A 311 9.68 28.76 -10.33
N SER A 312 10.51 28.91 -11.37
CA SER A 312 10.37 30.02 -12.33
C SER A 312 9.55 29.57 -13.56
N LEU A 313 8.58 30.40 -13.95
CA LEU A 313 7.62 30.18 -15.03
C LEU A 313 8.23 30.02 -16.44
N GLY A 314 9.56 30.15 -16.59
CA GLY A 314 10.24 30.08 -17.89
C GLY A 314 10.42 28.67 -18.48
N ASN A 315 10.30 27.61 -17.67
CA ASN A 315 10.55 26.23 -18.14
C ASN A 315 9.32 25.49 -18.68
N LEU A 316 8.11 26.07 -18.57
CA LEU A 316 6.89 25.48 -19.13
C LEU A 316 6.80 25.65 -20.66
N TRP A 317 7.57 26.57 -21.24
CA TRP A 317 7.54 26.86 -22.67
C TRP A 317 8.34 25.86 -23.54
N LYS A 318 9.34 25.19 -22.96
CA LYS A 318 10.17 24.21 -23.69
C LYS A 318 9.43 22.91 -24.02
N VAL A 319 8.40 22.58 -23.26
CA VAL A 319 7.54 21.40 -23.49
C VAL A 319 6.57 21.64 -24.67
N PHE A 320 6.12 22.89 -24.89
CA PHE A 320 5.23 23.23 -25.99
C PHE A 320 5.95 23.33 -27.36
N VAL A 321 7.23 23.71 -27.38
CA VAL A 321 8.01 23.79 -28.63
C VAL A 321 8.36 22.39 -29.16
N GLY A 322 8.65 21.42 -28.28
CA GLY A 322 8.94 20.04 -28.68
C GLY A 322 7.75 19.31 -29.34
N ALA A 323 6.53 19.53 -28.82
CA ALA A 323 5.32 18.92 -29.37
C ALA A 323 4.95 19.46 -30.76
N THR A 324 5.27 20.73 -31.05
CA THR A 324 4.92 21.38 -32.33
C THR A 324 5.85 20.94 -33.49
N VAL A 325 7.13 20.68 -33.20
CA VAL A 325 8.11 20.21 -34.20
C VAL A 325 7.84 18.76 -34.62
N ALA A 326 7.36 17.90 -33.71
CA ALA A 326 7.00 16.51 -34.02
C ALA A 326 5.78 16.41 -34.95
N VAL A 327 4.78 17.28 -34.77
CA VAL A 327 3.60 17.34 -35.65
C VAL A 327 3.96 17.87 -37.04
N LEU A 328 4.86 18.86 -37.13
CA LEU A 328 5.32 19.40 -38.42
C LEU A 328 6.22 18.42 -39.19
N ALA A 329 7.02 17.61 -38.50
CA ALA A 329 7.80 16.54 -39.12
C ALA A 329 6.90 15.41 -39.67
N GLY A 330 5.80 15.08 -38.98
CA GLY A 330 4.81 14.11 -39.46
C GLY A 330 4.08 14.58 -40.73
N VAL A 331 3.73 15.86 -40.81
CA VAL A 331 3.06 16.43 -42.01
C VAL A 331 4.02 16.52 -43.20
N ALA A 332 5.31 16.82 -42.99
CA ALA A 332 6.30 16.87 -44.07
C ALA A 332 6.54 15.50 -44.73
N VAL A 333 6.49 14.41 -43.96
CA VAL A 333 6.66 13.05 -44.50
C VAL A 333 5.46 12.60 -45.32
N VAL A 334 4.24 13.01 -44.94
CA VAL A 334 3.02 12.72 -45.71
C VAL A 334 2.97 13.52 -47.02
N VAL A 335 3.43 14.77 -47.01
CA VAL A 335 3.42 15.66 -48.21
C VAL A 335 4.51 15.30 -49.22
N VAL A 336 5.61 14.67 -48.80
CA VAL A 336 6.68 14.22 -49.71
C VAL A 336 6.40 12.81 -50.27
N GLY A 337 5.67 11.97 -49.54
CA GLY A 337 5.32 10.60 -49.96
C GLY A 337 4.12 10.50 -50.89
N VAL A 338 3.14 11.40 -50.76
CA VAL A 338 1.99 11.49 -51.67
C VAL A 338 2.25 12.67 -52.59
N GLY A 339 2.61 12.41 -53.85
CA GLY A 339 2.83 13.47 -54.84
C GLY A 339 1.67 14.47 -54.82
N ILE A 340 1.98 15.77 -54.79
CA ILE A 340 1.04 16.90 -54.64
C ILE A 340 -0.12 16.84 -55.66
N SER A 341 0.00 16.08 -56.75
CA SER A 341 -1.05 15.84 -57.73
C SER A 341 -2.27 15.05 -57.21
N GLU A 342 -2.13 14.16 -56.21
CA GLU A 342 -3.27 13.37 -55.71
C GLU A 342 -4.12 14.13 -54.68
N ILE A 343 -3.54 15.09 -53.95
CA ILE A 343 -4.27 15.89 -52.94
C ILE A 343 -5.15 16.95 -53.60
N ILE A 344 -4.77 17.48 -54.77
CA ILE A 344 -5.61 18.42 -55.53
C ILE A 344 -6.83 17.73 -56.15
N ALA A 345 -6.75 16.42 -56.44
CA ALA A 345 -7.85 15.65 -57.01
C ALA A 345 -8.97 15.28 -56.01
N VAL A 346 -8.71 15.42 -54.71
CA VAL A 346 -9.70 15.14 -53.64
C VAL A 346 -10.43 16.42 -53.19
N ILE A 347 -9.94 17.60 -53.58
CA ILE A 347 -10.48 18.91 -53.18
C ILE A 347 -11.20 19.65 -54.35
N ALA A 348 -11.12 19.14 -55.59
CA ALA A 348 -11.91 19.62 -56.74
C ALA A 348 -13.06 18.66 -57.06
#